data_AF-U1NUF0-F1
#
_entry.id   AF-U1NUF0-F1
#
_cell.length_a   1.000
_cell.length_b   1.000
_cell.length_c   1.000
_cell.angle_alpha   90.00
_cell.angle_beta   90.00
_cell.angle_gamma   90.00
#
_symmetry.space_group_name_H-M   'P 1'
#
loop_
_entity.id
_entity.type
_entity.pdbx_description
1 polymer ?
#
loop_
_entity_poly.entity_id
_entity_poly.type
_entity_poly.pdbx_seq_one_letter_code
_entity_poly.pdbx_strand_id
1 'polypeptide(L)'
;MGNSDLRSLAAISECPFADIEGSTVAVDAHNWLYRYLTTTVKWTDDAIYTTDDGTEVANLIGVVQGLPKFFEHDLTPIFVFDGGVTELKDDEVEKRREQREQAEERLAEAEKAGDALEAARLSARTVRLTETIQETTRELLRSRCSLHRRPRRGRSPSRLHEHDR
;
A
#
# COMPACT_ATOMS: atom_id res chain seq x y z
N MET A 1 8.71 7.84 -1.88
CA MET A 1 9.13 7.20 -3.14
C MET A 1 8.58 8.02 -4.29
N GLY A 2 9.43 8.39 -5.24
CA GLY A 2 9.15 9.35 -6.31
C GLY A 2 10.09 10.57 -6.24
N ASN A 3 10.22 11.29 -7.35
CA ASN A 3 10.98 12.53 -7.39
C ASN A 3 10.18 13.64 -6.68
N SER A 4 10.56 13.97 -5.44
CA SER A 4 9.88 14.98 -4.61
C SER A 4 9.81 16.35 -5.28
N ASP A 5 10.78 16.65 -6.15
CA ASP A 5 10.91 17.94 -6.81
C ASP A 5 9.85 18.10 -7.91
N LEU A 6 9.26 17.01 -8.41
CA LEU A 6 8.12 17.11 -9.32
C LEU A 6 6.88 17.71 -8.65
N ARG A 7 6.76 17.61 -7.31
CA ARG A 7 5.63 18.16 -6.58
C ARG A 7 5.61 19.69 -6.59
N SER A 8 6.79 20.33 -6.69
CA SER A 8 6.88 21.80 -6.78
C SER A 8 6.64 22.33 -8.19
N LEU A 9 6.74 21.47 -9.20
CA LEU A 9 6.53 21.81 -10.61
C LEU A 9 5.13 21.41 -11.13
N ALA A 10 4.49 20.42 -10.51
CA ALA A 10 3.20 19.92 -10.95
C ALA A 10 2.06 20.86 -10.56
N ALA A 11 1.13 21.09 -11.50
CA ALA A 11 -0.17 21.65 -11.19
C ALA A 11 -1.05 20.55 -10.58
N ILE A 12 -1.18 20.55 -9.27
CA ILE A 12 -1.97 19.56 -8.51
C ILE A 12 -3.33 20.18 -8.17
N SER A 13 -4.40 19.50 -8.54
CA SER A 13 -5.75 19.82 -8.07
C SER A 13 -6.26 18.73 -7.14
N GLU A 14 -7.11 19.11 -6.19
CA GLU A 14 -7.83 18.14 -5.37
C GLU A 14 -8.89 17.43 -6.22
N CYS A 15 -9.08 16.13 -5.96
CA CYS A 15 -10.10 15.32 -6.61
C CYS A 15 -10.91 14.62 -5.51
N PRO A 16 -12.15 15.08 -5.25
CA PRO A 16 -13.09 14.40 -4.37
C PRO A 16 -13.42 12.99 -4.86
N PHE A 17 -13.68 12.06 -3.94
CA PHE A 17 -14.13 10.71 -4.29
C PHE A 17 -15.42 10.68 -5.11
N ALA A 18 -16.33 11.64 -4.88
CA ALA A 18 -17.57 11.78 -5.63
C ALA A 18 -17.34 11.98 -7.14
N ASP A 19 -16.22 12.60 -7.53
CA ASP A 19 -15.93 12.89 -8.93
C ASP A 19 -15.46 11.64 -9.70
N ILE A 20 -15.03 10.60 -8.98
CA ILE A 20 -14.52 9.33 -9.54
C ILE A 20 -15.35 8.11 -9.11
N GLU A 21 -16.47 8.32 -8.43
CA GLU A 21 -17.36 7.26 -7.96
C GLU A 21 -17.79 6.32 -9.11
N GLY A 22 -17.78 5.00 -8.84
CA GLY A 22 -18.13 4.00 -9.86
C GLY A 22 -17.04 3.73 -10.91
N SER A 23 -15.88 4.38 -10.80
CA SER A 23 -14.76 4.20 -11.73
C SER A 23 -13.83 3.06 -11.35
N THR A 24 -13.12 2.54 -12.35
CA THR A 24 -11.99 1.63 -12.14
C THR A 24 -10.71 2.45 -11.98
N VAL A 25 -9.94 2.19 -10.93
CA VAL A 25 -8.73 2.94 -10.60
C VAL A 25 -7.52 2.00 -10.55
N ALA A 26 -6.45 2.34 -11.26
CA ALA A 26 -5.18 1.65 -11.13
C ALA A 26 -4.43 2.18 -9.90
N VAL A 27 -3.97 1.27 -9.03
CA VAL A 27 -3.29 1.60 -7.78
C VAL A 27 -1.90 1.00 -7.82
N ASP A 28 -0.87 1.82 -7.70
CA ASP A 28 0.51 1.35 -7.48
C ASP A 28 0.57 0.63 -6.12
N ALA A 29 0.77 -0.69 -6.17
CA ALA A 29 0.76 -1.54 -4.99
C ALA A 29 1.96 -1.27 -4.07
N HIS A 30 3.15 -1.02 -4.60
CA HIS A 30 4.35 -0.80 -3.78
C HIS A 30 4.22 0.50 -2.98
N ASN A 31 3.83 1.58 -3.65
CA ASN A 31 3.68 2.87 -3.00
C ASN A 31 2.51 2.87 -2.00
N TRP A 32 1.40 2.24 -2.38
CA TRP A 32 0.24 2.09 -1.50
C TRP A 32 0.55 1.27 -0.26
N LEU A 33 1.17 0.10 -0.40
CA LEU A 33 1.58 -0.74 0.73
C LEU A 33 2.55 -0.02 1.66
N TYR A 34 3.55 0.68 1.12
CA TYR A 34 4.54 1.40 1.93
C TYR A 34 3.89 2.43 2.87
N ARG A 35 2.84 3.14 2.40
CA ARG A 35 2.06 4.07 3.22
C ARG A 35 1.43 3.37 4.42
N TYR A 36 0.83 2.20 4.21
CA TYR A 36 0.16 1.45 5.28
C TYR A 36 1.13 0.74 6.20
N LEU A 37 2.22 0.17 5.67
CA LEU A 37 3.26 -0.49 6.45
C LEU A 37 3.92 0.50 7.43
N THR A 38 4.37 1.65 6.93
CA THR A 38 4.97 2.69 7.80
C THR A 38 4.01 3.15 8.89
N THR A 39 2.71 3.19 8.62
CA THR A 39 1.70 3.56 9.61
C THR A 39 1.48 2.42 10.61
N THR A 40 1.36 1.19 10.14
CA THR A 40 1.07 0.01 10.96
C THR A 40 2.22 -0.26 11.92
N VAL A 41 3.46 -0.37 11.41
CA VAL A 41 4.66 -0.65 12.20
C VAL A 41 4.94 0.46 13.22
N LYS A 42 4.56 1.70 12.92
CA LYS A 42 4.77 2.81 13.86
C LYS A 42 3.82 2.80 15.06
N TRP A 43 2.59 2.31 14.89
CA TRP A 43 1.52 2.49 15.87
C TRP A 43 0.96 1.18 16.43
N THR A 44 1.41 0.04 15.90
CA THR A 44 0.92 -1.29 16.25
C THR A 44 2.08 -2.09 16.81
N ASP A 45 1.84 -2.80 17.91
CA ASP A 45 2.79 -3.75 18.48
C ASP A 45 3.13 -4.83 17.44
N ASP A 46 4.41 -5.16 17.30
CA ASP A 46 4.91 -6.11 16.30
C ASP A 46 4.39 -7.52 16.52
N ALA A 47 4.10 -7.90 17.77
CA ALA A 47 3.48 -9.18 18.09
C ALA A 47 2.10 -9.36 17.44
N ILE A 48 1.42 -8.29 17.03
CA ILE A 48 0.10 -8.37 16.38
C ILE A 48 0.22 -8.82 14.92
N TYR A 49 1.34 -8.53 14.27
CA TYR A 49 1.55 -8.81 12.85
C TYR A 49 2.75 -9.72 12.58
N THR A 50 3.32 -10.32 13.61
CA THR A 50 4.41 -11.29 13.50
C THR A 50 3.87 -12.67 13.80
N THR A 51 4.15 -13.64 12.92
CA THR A 51 3.75 -15.03 13.12
C THR A 51 4.61 -15.71 14.20
N ASP A 52 4.20 -16.89 14.67
CA ASP A 52 4.90 -17.64 15.72
C ASP A 52 6.35 -18.01 15.34
N ASP A 53 6.64 -18.14 14.04
CA ASP A 53 7.98 -18.38 13.47
C ASP A 53 8.81 -17.10 13.29
N GLY A 54 8.28 -15.92 13.69
CA GLY A 54 8.97 -14.64 13.60
C GLY A 54 8.80 -13.91 12.27
N THR A 55 7.88 -14.35 11.40
CA THR A 55 7.67 -13.74 10.09
C THR A 55 6.70 -12.56 10.17
N GLU A 56 7.16 -11.37 9.81
CA GLU A 56 6.31 -10.16 9.77
C GLU A 56 5.37 -10.13 8.56
N VAL A 57 4.08 -9.91 8.80
CA VAL A 57 3.00 -9.81 7.80
C VAL A 57 2.13 -8.55 8.01
N ALA A 58 2.75 -7.44 8.43
CA ALA A 58 2.09 -6.14 8.67
C ALA A 58 1.28 -5.63 7.45
N ASN A 59 1.64 -6.05 6.25
CA ASN A 59 0.94 -5.74 5.02
C ASN A 59 -0.53 -6.20 5.05
N LEU A 60 -0.83 -7.33 5.69
CA LEU A 60 -2.18 -7.88 5.73
C LEU A 60 -3.12 -6.95 6.51
N ILE A 61 -2.65 -6.40 7.63
CA ILE A 61 -3.39 -5.38 8.39
C ILE A 61 -3.64 -4.16 7.52
N GLY A 62 -2.58 -3.65 6.88
CA GLY A 62 -2.66 -2.50 5.99
C GLY A 62 -3.67 -2.70 4.85
N VAL A 63 -3.67 -3.88 4.23
CA VAL A 63 -4.59 -4.22 3.14
C VAL A 63 -6.03 -4.25 3.63
N VAL A 64 -6.29 -4.92 4.76
CA VAL A 64 -7.64 -5.03 5.34
C VAL A 64 -8.20 -3.68 5.77
N GLN A 65 -7.35 -2.78 6.28
CA GLN A 65 -7.76 -1.42 6.65
C GLN A 65 -7.90 -0.48 5.45
N GLY A 66 -7.12 -0.67 4.39
CA GLY A 66 -7.09 0.22 3.23
C GLY A 66 -8.17 -0.07 2.19
N LEU A 67 -8.51 -1.34 1.97
CA LEU A 67 -9.48 -1.75 0.95
C LEU A 67 -10.90 -1.17 1.13
N PRO A 68 -11.48 -1.10 2.34
CA PRO A 68 -12.85 -0.61 2.54
C PRO A 68 -13.10 0.78 1.93
N LYS A 69 -12.11 1.68 1.98
CA LYS A 69 -12.24 3.03 1.43
C LYS A 69 -12.52 3.06 -0.08
N PHE A 70 -12.03 2.10 -0.85
CA PHE A 70 -12.36 2.01 -2.26
C PHE A 70 -13.82 1.61 -2.46
N PHE A 71 -14.27 0.60 -1.70
CA PHE A 71 -15.62 0.06 -1.83
C PHE A 71 -16.71 0.99 -1.25
N GLU A 72 -16.40 1.76 -0.22
CA GLU A 72 -17.27 2.81 0.33
C GLU A 72 -17.60 3.90 -0.70
N HIS A 73 -16.75 4.07 -1.73
CA HIS A 73 -16.91 5.04 -2.81
C HIS A 73 -17.15 4.38 -4.18
N ASP A 74 -17.64 3.13 -4.19
CA ASP A 74 -17.92 2.35 -5.41
C ASP A 74 -16.74 2.29 -6.41
N LEU A 75 -15.50 2.38 -5.92
CA LEU A 75 -14.31 2.27 -6.74
C LEU A 75 -13.92 0.80 -6.93
N THR A 76 -13.52 0.47 -8.16
CA THR A 76 -12.93 -0.84 -8.47
C THR A 76 -11.40 -0.71 -8.59
N PRO A 77 -10.63 -1.05 -7.55
CA PRO A 77 -9.17 -0.93 -7.59
C PRO A 77 -8.54 -2.09 -8.39
N ILE A 78 -7.60 -1.75 -9.27
CA ILE A 78 -6.67 -2.68 -9.92
C ILE A 78 -5.29 -2.41 -9.35
N PHE A 79 -4.80 -3.30 -8.51
CA PHE A 79 -3.46 -3.17 -7.94
C PHE A 79 -2.41 -3.59 -8.96
N VAL A 80 -1.56 -2.64 -9.33
CA VAL A 80 -0.44 -2.81 -10.22
C VAL A 80 0.80 -3.05 -9.37
N PHE A 81 1.34 -4.26 -9.46
CA PHE A 81 2.63 -4.59 -8.89
C PHE A 81 3.66 -4.39 -9.99
N ASP A 82 4.70 -3.61 -9.72
CA ASP A 82 5.85 -3.56 -10.62
C ASP A 82 6.40 -4.98 -10.80
N GLY A 83 6.72 -5.31 -12.05
CA GLY A 83 7.47 -6.53 -12.36
C GLY A 83 8.83 -6.48 -11.68
N GLY A 84 9.35 -7.64 -11.27
CA GLY A 84 10.69 -7.76 -10.70
C GLY A 84 11.70 -7.00 -11.54
N VAL A 85 12.58 -6.27 -10.84
CA VAL A 85 13.57 -5.33 -11.38
C VAL A 85 14.18 -5.86 -12.68
N THR A 86 13.73 -5.33 -13.81
CA THR A 86 14.41 -5.51 -15.08
C THR A 86 15.72 -4.73 -15.03
N GLU A 87 16.81 -5.46 -14.80
CA GLU A 87 18.21 -5.06 -15.03
C GLU A 87 18.55 -3.61 -14.61
N LEU A 88 18.42 -3.32 -13.32
CA LEU A 88 19.18 -2.19 -12.75
C LEU A 88 20.66 -2.59 -12.73
N LYS A 89 21.53 -1.65 -13.13
CA LYS A 89 22.99 -1.84 -13.14
C LYS A 89 23.46 -2.34 -11.77
N ASP A 90 24.31 -3.35 -11.75
CA ASP A 90 24.81 -4.02 -10.54
C ASP A 90 25.29 -3.02 -9.47
N ASP A 91 25.91 -1.91 -9.87
CA ASP A 91 26.37 -0.85 -8.97
C ASP A 91 25.24 -0.16 -8.17
N GLU A 92 24.05 0.00 -8.75
CA GLU A 92 22.91 0.60 -8.05
C GLU A 92 22.26 -0.40 -7.08
N VAL A 93 22.26 -1.68 -7.43
CA VAL A 93 21.78 -2.76 -6.56
C VAL A 93 22.67 -2.91 -5.35
N GLU A 94 23.99 -2.93 -5.55
CA GLU A 94 24.97 -3.01 -4.46
C GLU A 94 24.90 -1.78 -3.55
N LYS A 95 24.84 -0.56 -4.10
CA LYS A 95 24.68 0.65 -3.28
C LYS A 95 23.39 0.64 -2.45
N ARG A 96 22.29 0.10 -3.00
CA ARG A 96 21.04 -0.12 -2.25
C ARG A 96 21.19 -1.20 -1.20
N ARG A 97 21.98 -2.24 -1.44
CA ARG A 97 22.26 -3.32 -0.49
C ARG A 97 23.13 -2.83 0.67
N GLU A 98 24.20 -2.10 0.41
CA GLU A 98 25.04 -1.50 1.44
C GLU A 98 24.25 -0.55 2.34
N GLN A 99 23.40 0.30 1.75
CA GLN A 99 22.52 1.19 2.53
C GLN A 99 21.51 0.42 3.39
N ARG A 100 21.09 -0.77 2.96
CA ARG A 100 20.20 -1.66 3.73
C ARG A 100 20.93 -2.27 4.92
N GLU A 101 22.09 -2.87 4.69
CA GLU A 101 22.89 -3.51 5.72
C GLU A 101 23.28 -2.49 6.82
N GLN A 102 23.70 -1.29 6.43
CA GLN A 102 24.02 -0.21 7.39
C GLN A 102 22.81 0.29 8.19
N ALA A 103 21.59 0.14 7.68
CA ALA A 103 20.39 0.53 8.40
C ALA A 103 19.95 -0.56 9.39
N GLU A 104 20.10 -1.83 9.03
CA GLU A 104 19.88 -2.97 9.92
C GLU A 104 20.90 -3.03 11.05
N GLU A 105 22.17 -2.79 10.75
CA GLU A 105 23.23 -2.77 11.76
C GLU A 105 22.96 -1.68 12.81
N ARG A 106 22.60 -0.47 12.37
CA ARG A 106 22.23 0.63 13.28
C ARG A 106 21.01 0.32 14.14
N LEU A 107 20.02 -0.39 13.60
CA LEU A 107 18.86 -0.83 14.37
C LEU A 107 19.29 -1.84 15.46
N ALA A 108 20.06 -2.86 15.07
CA ALA A 108 20.56 -3.87 16.01
C ALA A 108 21.47 -3.28 17.09
N GLU A 109 22.26 -2.26 16.78
CA GLU A 109 23.07 -1.51 17.76
C GLU A 109 22.19 -0.74 18.75
N ALA A 110 21.15 -0.05 18.28
CA ALA A 110 20.22 0.69 19.15
C ALA A 110 19.45 -0.25 20.10
N GLU A 111 19.02 -1.41 19.61
CA GLU A 111 18.39 -2.46 20.40
C GLU A 111 19.35 -3.01 21.48
N LYS A 112 20.59 -3.32 21.11
CA LYS A 112 21.63 -3.79 22.05
C LYS A 112 21.98 -2.73 23.09
N ALA A 113 21.96 -1.45 22.73
CA ALA A 113 22.20 -0.33 23.63
C ALA A 113 21.01 -0.07 24.58
N GLY A 114 19.86 -0.70 24.36
CA GLY A 114 18.64 -0.49 25.15
C GLY A 114 17.98 0.87 24.91
N ASP A 115 18.33 1.56 23.82
CA ASP A 115 17.70 2.83 23.44
C ASP A 115 16.40 2.55 22.67
N ALA A 116 15.34 2.27 23.42
CA ALA A 116 14.03 1.95 22.87
C ALA A 116 13.46 3.06 21.96
N LEU A 117 13.84 4.33 22.19
CA LEU A 117 13.35 5.46 21.40
C LEU A 117 14.03 5.51 20.03
N GLU A 118 15.36 5.35 20.00
CA GLU A 118 16.10 5.28 18.73
C GLU A 118 15.81 3.98 17.97
N ALA A 119 15.68 2.84 18.66
CA ALA A 119 15.28 1.58 18.04
C ALA A 119 13.90 1.70 17.36
N ALA A 120 12.90 2.28 18.03
CA ALA A 120 11.59 2.51 17.42
C ALA A 120 11.64 3.46 16.21
N ARG A 121 12.48 4.51 16.26
CA ARG A 121 12.69 5.45 15.14
C ARG A 121 13.37 4.78 13.94
N LEU A 122 14.38 3.96 14.20
CA LEU A 122 15.12 3.23 13.17
C LEU A 122 14.26 2.13 12.57
N SER A 123 13.52 1.37 13.39
CA SER A 123 12.57 0.35 12.96
C SER A 123 11.49 0.92 12.02
N ALA A 124 10.91 2.07 12.36
CA ALA A 124 9.94 2.75 11.48
C ALA A 124 10.54 3.21 10.14
N ARG A 125 11.87 3.39 10.04
CA ARG A 125 12.59 3.73 8.81
C ARG A 125 13.08 2.51 8.03
N THR A 126 13.22 1.36 8.68
CA THR A 126 13.63 0.09 8.05
C THR A 126 12.46 -0.74 7.55
N VAL A 127 11.21 -0.26 7.70
CA VAL A 127 10.01 -0.91 7.16
C VAL A 127 10.19 -1.24 5.67
N ARG A 128 10.22 -2.54 5.36
CA ARG A 128 10.55 -3.07 4.04
C ARG A 128 9.37 -3.78 3.41
N LEU A 129 9.31 -3.73 2.08
CA LEU A 129 8.49 -4.62 1.27
C LEU A 129 9.29 -5.89 1.00
N THR A 130 9.36 -6.77 2.01
CA THR A 130 9.98 -8.10 1.87
C THR A 130 9.26 -8.92 0.81
N GLU A 131 9.91 -9.96 0.29
CA GLU A 131 9.28 -10.90 -0.65
C GLU A 131 8.00 -11.49 -0.06
N THR A 132 8.05 -11.94 1.19
CA THR A 132 6.88 -12.42 1.95
C THR A 132 5.75 -11.41 1.97
N ILE A 133 6.03 -10.14 2.26
CA ILE A 133 5.00 -9.08 2.25
C ILE A 133 4.38 -8.94 0.86
N GLN A 134 5.18 -9.00 -0.20
CA GLN A 134 4.65 -8.89 -1.56
C GLN A 134 3.81 -10.11 -1.95
N GLU A 135 4.31 -11.31 -1.67
CA GLU A 135 3.63 -12.57 -1.98
C GLU A 135 2.31 -12.69 -1.23
N THR A 136 2.32 -12.52 0.09
CA THR A 136 1.11 -12.58 0.92
C THR A 136 0.10 -11.50 0.53
N THR A 137 0.55 -10.32 0.10
CA THR A 137 -0.36 -9.30 -0.46
C THR A 137 -1.00 -9.77 -1.76
N ARG A 138 -0.21 -10.32 -2.70
CA ARG A 138 -0.74 -10.81 -3.98
C ARG A 138 -1.73 -11.94 -3.77
N GLU A 139 -1.45 -12.86 -2.85
CA GLU A 139 -2.37 -13.94 -2.48
C GLU A 139 -3.66 -13.41 -1.87
N LEU A 140 -3.58 -12.46 -0.94
CA LEU A 140 -4.73 -11.82 -0.32
C LEU A 140 -5.61 -11.11 -1.37
N LEU A 141 -5.00 -10.37 -2.28
CA LEU A 141 -5.74 -9.67 -3.33
C LEU A 141 -6.29 -10.63 -4.40
N ARG A 142 -5.58 -11.70 -4.76
CA ARG A 142 -6.11 -12.72 -5.69
C ARG A 142 -7.33 -13.45 -5.10
N SER A 143 -7.26 -13.82 -3.83
CA SER A 143 -8.33 -14.53 -3.14
C SER A 143 -9.58 -13.66 -2.91
N ARG A 144 -9.43 -12.34 -2.71
CA ARG A 144 -10.54 -11.42 -2.41
C ARG A 144 -10.98 -10.50 -3.54
N CYS A 145 -10.13 -10.12 -4.50
CA CYS A 145 -10.55 -9.26 -5.63
C CYS A 145 -11.33 -10.02 -6.72
N SER A 146 -11.53 -11.33 -6.58
CA SER A 146 -12.56 -12.08 -7.31
C SER A 146 -13.97 -11.91 -6.72
N LEU A 147 -14.16 -11.14 -5.63
CA LEU A 147 -15.48 -10.79 -5.11
C LEU A 147 -16.24 -9.88 -6.11
N HIS A 148 -16.92 -10.56 -7.03
CA HIS A 148 -18.32 -10.36 -7.36
C HIS A 148 -18.75 -8.90 -7.54
N ARG A 149 -18.74 -8.45 -8.80
CA ARG A 149 -19.62 -7.39 -9.32
C ARG A 149 -20.98 -7.50 -8.62
N ARG A 150 -21.31 -6.58 -7.70
CA ARG A 150 -22.71 -6.41 -7.34
C ARG A 150 -23.47 -6.05 -8.62
N PRO A 151 -24.59 -6.71 -8.96
CA PRO A 151 -25.40 -6.25 -10.06
C PRO A 151 -25.82 -4.82 -9.74
N ARG A 152 -25.51 -3.89 -10.65
CA ARG A 152 -25.98 -2.50 -10.57
C ARG A 152 -27.47 -2.55 -10.29
N ARG A 153 -27.91 -2.09 -9.11
CA ARG A 153 -29.33 -1.80 -8.91
C ARG A 153 -29.68 -0.78 -9.97
N GLY A 154 -30.51 -1.21 -10.93
CA GLY A 154 -30.89 -0.39 -12.06
C GLY A 154 -31.33 0.98 -11.57
N ARG A 155 -30.72 2.03 -12.12
CA ARG A 155 -31.39 3.32 -12.19
C ARG A 155 -32.72 3.05 -12.87
N SER A 156 -33.80 3.13 -12.11
CA SER A 156 -35.16 3.19 -12.63
C SER A 156 -35.17 4.26 -13.72
N PRO A 157 -35.67 3.98 -14.93
CA PRO A 157 -35.94 5.06 -15.87
C PRO A 157 -37.08 5.88 -15.26
N SER A 158 -36.73 7.04 -14.70
CA SER A 158 -37.68 8.10 -14.43
C SER A 158 -38.40 8.37 -15.74
N ARG A 159 -39.69 8.05 -15.73
CA ARG A 159 -40.63 8.18 -16.84
C ARG A 159 -40.43 9.51 -17.56
N LEU A 160 -40.07 9.43 -18.83
CA LEU A 160 -40.47 10.44 -19.80
C LEU A 160 -42.01 10.41 -19.80
N HIS A 161 -42.63 11.48 -19.29
CA HIS A 161 -43.95 11.86 -19.73
C HIS A 161 -43.74 12.97 -20.76
N GLU A 162 -43.68 12.52 -22.01
CA GLU A 162 -43.96 13.33 -23.18
C GLU A 162 -45.38 13.88 -23.07
N HIS A 163 -45.50 15.15 -23.41
CA HIS A 163 -46.73 15.79 -23.85
C HIS A 163 -47.42 14.96 -24.93
N ASP A 164 -48.71 14.69 -24.79
CA ASP A 164 -49.66 14.95 -25.89
C ASP A 164 -51.12 14.95 -25.41
N ARG A 165 -51.81 16.03 -25.81
CA ARG A 165 -53.23 16.42 -25.62
C ARG A 165 -53.62 17.20 -24.37
#